data_AF-A0A357ZL37-F1
#
_entry.id   AF-A0A357ZL37-F1
#
_cell.length_a   1.000
_cell.length_b   1.000
_cell.length_c   1.000
_cell.angle_alpha   90.00
_cell.angle_beta   90.00
_cell.angle_gamma   90.00
#
_symmetry.space_group_name_H-M   'P 1'
#
loop_
_entity.id
_entity.type
_entity.pdbx_description
1 polymer ?
#
loop_
_entity_poly.entity_id
_entity_poly.type
_entity_poly.pdbx_seq_one_letter_code
_entity_poly.pdbx_strand_id
1 'polypeptide(L)'
;MKFHEHAREMFRSRQRLIGLALIVLMVTLALFVPGRDPAPEETMLTARVERRDLQVRVDVIGVLDAAQSYMIASELEGNEGKIVYLVEDGARVNKDDVLIRLDPAPFQRLVEQYRAEAEGLRSAVWAAEQALSYEKNQVRQEIDSADYQLNVARLELKKLQEGDGPLQASQFVEEEQKAKIELQRHQDYFRDLQALAKNGFDNASEMAATKEKLDAVRKRYEAAASRAKNFHDNVFPAMLEAARAKEANAAVAVEGGKQGGIFRIARAEAALAQVKSKLTAQ
;
A
#
# COMPACT_ATOMS: atom_id res chain seq x y z
N MET A 1 -126.79 128.78 -106.81
CA MET A 1 -128.01 129.08 -106.04
C MET A 1 -127.80 128.51 -104.64
N LYS A 2 -127.78 129.40 -103.63
CA LYS A 2 -127.96 129.21 -102.16
C LYS A 2 -128.10 127.76 -101.63
N PHE A 3 -127.57 127.30 -100.49
CA PHE A 3 -127.03 127.87 -99.24
C PHE A 3 -126.56 126.69 -98.34
N HIS A 4 -125.70 126.95 -97.33
CA HIS A 4 -125.50 126.24 -96.02
C HIS A 4 -125.05 124.75 -96.02
N GLU A 5 -124.28 124.19 -95.07
CA GLU A 5 -123.41 124.61 -93.95
C GLU A 5 -122.72 123.33 -93.42
N HIS A 6 -121.72 123.51 -92.56
CA HIS A 6 -120.73 122.59 -91.93
C HIS A 6 -121.13 121.16 -91.52
N ALA A 7 -120.15 120.22 -91.51
CA ALA A 7 -119.39 119.85 -90.30
C ALA A 7 -118.51 118.57 -90.38
N ARG A 8 -117.30 118.72 -89.81
CA ARG A 8 -116.50 117.77 -88.98
C ARG A 8 -115.56 116.71 -89.61
N GLU A 9 -114.29 117.11 -89.56
CA GLU A 9 -113.08 116.36 -89.22
C GLU A 9 -113.28 115.14 -88.29
N MET A 10 -112.52 114.06 -88.52
CA MET A 10 -111.99 113.08 -87.53
C MET A 10 -111.77 111.69 -88.19
N PHE A 11 -110.73 111.45 -89.02
CA PHE A 11 -110.40 110.06 -89.43
C PHE A 11 -108.99 109.83 -90.04
N ARG A 12 -107.97 110.66 -89.75
CA ARG A 12 -106.61 110.53 -90.36
C ARG A 12 -105.53 109.84 -89.51
N SER A 13 -105.76 109.51 -88.23
CA SER A 13 -104.66 109.08 -87.32
C SER A 13 -104.55 107.57 -87.02
N ARG A 14 -105.52 106.73 -87.45
CA ARG A 14 -105.53 105.30 -87.07
C ARG A 14 -104.68 104.37 -87.95
N GLN A 15 -104.33 104.76 -89.17
CA GLN A 15 -103.63 103.85 -90.10
C GLN A 15 -102.10 103.83 -89.96
N ARG A 16 -101.49 104.86 -89.35
CA ARG A 16 -100.02 104.93 -89.18
C ARG A 16 -99.50 104.21 -87.93
N LEU A 17 -100.34 104.08 -86.90
CA LEU A 17 -100.00 103.39 -85.64
C LEU A 17 -99.95 101.86 -85.79
N ILE A 18 -100.76 101.29 -86.68
CA ILE A 18 -100.82 99.83 -86.91
C ILE A 18 -99.55 99.34 -87.64
N GLY A 19 -99.01 100.14 -88.56
CA GLY A 19 -97.79 99.80 -89.29
C GLY A 19 -96.54 99.74 -88.41
N LEU A 20 -96.44 100.62 -87.41
CA LEU A 20 -95.28 100.67 -86.52
C LEU A 20 -95.27 99.50 -85.51
N ALA A 21 -96.45 99.10 -85.01
CA ALA A 21 -96.58 98.00 -84.06
C ALA A 21 -96.17 96.64 -84.65
N LEU A 22 -96.43 96.41 -85.94
CA LEU A 22 -96.09 95.16 -86.63
C LEU A 22 -94.58 94.99 -86.85
N ILE A 23 -93.86 96.08 -87.11
CA ILE A 23 -92.40 96.03 -87.30
C ILE A 23 -91.69 95.74 -85.97
N VAL A 24 -92.15 96.36 -84.88
CA VAL A 24 -91.57 96.12 -83.54
C VAL A 24 -91.81 94.67 -83.10
N LEU A 25 -92.96 94.08 -83.42
CA LEU A 25 -93.28 92.70 -83.07
C LEU A 25 -92.42 91.66 -83.83
N MET A 26 -92.05 91.93 -85.09
CA MET A 26 -91.19 90.99 -85.83
C MET A 26 -89.72 91.05 -85.37
N VAL A 27 -89.21 92.24 -85.00
CA VAL A 27 -87.83 92.38 -84.50
C VAL A 27 -87.67 91.72 -83.14
N THR A 28 -88.68 91.80 -82.26
CA THR A 28 -88.64 91.11 -80.96
C THR A 28 -88.71 89.60 -81.09
N LEU A 29 -89.41 89.07 -82.10
CA LEU A 29 -89.51 87.62 -82.31
C LEU A 29 -88.23 87.00 -82.91
N ALA A 30 -87.47 87.77 -83.71
CA ALA A 30 -86.20 87.30 -84.29
C ALA A 30 -85.03 87.24 -83.29
N LEU A 31 -85.09 88.00 -82.19
CA LEU A 31 -84.05 88.02 -81.14
C LEU A 31 -84.23 86.93 -80.07
N PHE A 32 -85.33 86.18 -80.09
CA PHE A 32 -85.68 85.19 -79.05
C PHE A 32 -85.57 83.73 -79.49
N VAL A 33 -84.69 83.41 -80.46
CA VAL A 33 -84.37 82.02 -80.83
C VAL A 33 -83.05 81.58 -80.17
N PRO A 34 -83.07 80.73 -79.13
CA PRO A 34 -81.84 80.22 -78.50
C PRO A 34 -81.16 79.17 -79.39
N GLY A 35 -79.87 79.39 -79.68
CA GLY A 35 -78.98 78.44 -80.34
C GLY A 35 -78.58 77.28 -79.41
N ARG A 36 -78.47 76.09 -79.99
CA ARG A 36 -78.06 74.83 -79.33
C ARG A 36 -76.61 74.87 -78.83
N ASP A 37 -76.38 74.49 -77.58
CA ASP A 37 -75.06 74.18 -77.00
C ASP A 37 -74.60 72.75 -77.37
N PRO A 38 -73.30 72.51 -77.67
CA PRO A 38 -72.73 71.17 -77.84
C PRO A 38 -72.37 70.49 -76.50
N ALA A 39 -72.37 69.16 -76.52
CA ALA A 39 -72.33 68.26 -75.35
C ALA A 39 -70.99 68.20 -74.56
N PRO A 40 -70.98 67.76 -73.28
CA PRO A 40 -69.78 67.70 -72.44
C PRO A 40 -69.00 66.36 -72.60
N GLU A 41 -67.66 66.45 -72.62
CA GLU A 41 -66.72 65.31 -72.58
C GLU A 41 -66.49 64.78 -71.15
N GLU A 42 -66.46 63.46 -70.99
CA GLU A 42 -66.20 62.74 -69.73
C GLU A 42 -64.73 62.86 -69.29
N THR A 43 -64.49 63.19 -68.01
CA THR A 43 -63.14 63.28 -67.43
C THR A 43 -62.75 61.98 -66.72
N MET A 44 -61.69 61.30 -67.16
CA MET A 44 -61.15 60.11 -66.47
C MET A 44 -60.25 60.48 -65.28
N LEU A 45 -60.49 59.86 -64.12
CA LEU A 45 -59.61 59.99 -62.95
C LEU A 45 -58.28 59.26 -63.20
N THR A 46 -57.17 59.98 -63.02
CA THR A 46 -55.82 59.39 -62.99
C THR A 46 -55.10 59.79 -61.69
N ALA A 47 -54.20 58.93 -61.20
CA ALA A 47 -53.40 59.15 -60.00
C ALA A 47 -51.90 59.08 -60.32
N ARG A 48 -51.10 59.93 -59.65
CA ARG A 48 -49.65 60.05 -59.88
C ARG A 48 -48.89 58.93 -59.16
N VAL A 49 -48.01 58.24 -59.88
CA VAL A 49 -47.14 57.18 -59.33
C VAL A 49 -45.75 57.74 -59.03
N GLU A 50 -45.18 57.40 -57.87
CA GLU A 50 -43.80 57.74 -57.49
C GLU A 50 -43.00 56.46 -57.16
N ARG A 51 -41.72 56.43 -57.57
CA ARG A 51 -40.77 55.39 -57.17
C ARG A 51 -40.14 55.76 -55.82
N ARG A 52 -40.30 54.88 -54.83
CA ARG A 52 -39.56 54.92 -53.55
C ARG A 52 -38.93 53.56 -53.29
N ASP A 53 -37.90 53.55 -52.47
CA ASP A 53 -37.25 52.32 -52.05
C ASP A 53 -38.18 51.56 -51.09
N LEU A 54 -38.54 50.34 -51.47
CA LEU A 54 -39.29 49.43 -50.61
C LEU A 54 -38.28 48.72 -49.69
N GLN A 55 -38.20 49.14 -48.43
CA GLN A 55 -37.46 48.37 -47.43
C GLN A 55 -38.24 47.09 -47.11
N VAL A 56 -37.87 45.99 -47.77
CA VAL A 56 -38.39 44.65 -47.49
C VAL A 56 -37.68 44.12 -46.24
N ARG A 57 -38.29 44.37 -45.07
CA ARG A 57 -37.89 43.73 -43.81
C ARG A 57 -38.74 42.48 -43.63
N VAL A 58 -38.09 41.33 -43.48
CA VAL A 58 -38.74 40.07 -43.13
C VAL A 58 -38.39 39.77 -41.68
N ASP A 59 -39.35 39.98 -40.79
CA ASP A 59 -39.22 39.59 -39.39
C ASP A 59 -39.41 38.06 -39.32
N VAL A 60 -38.29 37.35 -39.21
CA VAL A 60 -38.28 35.88 -39.13
C VAL A 60 -38.14 35.45 -37.67
N ILE A 61 -38.95 34.48 -37.29
CA ILE A 61 -38.81 33.78 -36.01
C ILE A 61 -37.93 32.56 -36.27
N GLY A 62 -36.80 32.48 -35.58
CA GLY A 62 -35.85 31.37 -35.67
C GLY A 62 -35.48 30.85 -34.29
N VAL A 63 -34.93 29.63 -34.25
CA VAL A 63 -34.38 29.02 -33.03
C VAL A 63 -32.87 29.21 -33.02
N LEU A 64 -32.31 29.61 -31.89
CA LEU A 64 -30.86 29.67 -31.70
C LEU A 64 -30.34 28.27 -31.35
N ASP A 65 -29.29 27.83 -32.04
CA ASP A 65 -28.58 26.59 -31.75
C ASP A 65 -27.10 26.88 -31.46
N ALA A 66 -26.48 26.03 -30.67
CA ALA A 66 -25.09 26.19 -30.26
C ALA A 66 -24.15 25.78 -31.41
N ALA A 67 -23.30 26.71 -31.86
CA ALA A 67 -22.29 26.41 -32.89
C ALA A 67 -21.24 25.38 -32.43
N GLN A 68 -20.97 25.30 -31.13
CA GLN A 68 -20.07 24.32 -30.51
C GLN A 68 -20.65 23.86 -29.17
N SER A 69 -20.60 22.56 -28.92
CA SER A 69 -21.07 21.92 -27.69
C SER A 69 -19.99 20.97 -27.17
N TYR A 70 -19.81 20.96 -25.84
CA TYR A 70 -18.91 20.05 -25.15
C TYR A 70 -19.72 19.21 -24.17
N MET A 71 -19.63 17.89 -24.31
CA MET A 71 -20.24 16.95 -23.38
C MET A 71 -19.26 16.64 -22.26
N ILE A 72 -19.67 16.85 -21.01
CA ILE A 72 -18.89 16.52 -19.83
C ILE A 72 -19.46 15.24 -19.23
N ALA A 73 -18.59 14.26 -18.99
CA ALA A 73 -18.93 13.00 -18.33
C ALA A 73 -18.10 12.83 -17.06
N SER A 74 -18.61 12.07 -16.09
CA SER A 74 -17.83 11.72 -14.90
C SER A 74 -16.78 10.67 -15.24
N GLU A 75 -15.56 10.84 -14.73
CA GLU A 75 -14.49 9.84 -14.78
C GLU A 75 -14.61 8.79 -13.67
N LEU A 76 -15.55 8.98 -12.72
CA LEU A 76 -15.72 8.04 -11.63
C LEU A 76 -16.35 6.75 -12.12
N GLU A 77 -15.69 5.64 -11.82
CA GLU A 77 -16.23 4.31 -12.05
C GLU A 77 -17.28 3.97 -10.99
N GLY A 78 -18.39 3.35 -11.42
CA GLY A 78 -19.45 2.89 -10.53
C GLY A 78 -20.61 3.89 -10.34
N ASN A 79 -21.46 3.60 -9.35
CA ASN A 79 -22.74 4.28 -9.12
C ASN A 79 -22.80 5.07 -7.80
N GLU A 80 -21.68 5.24 -7.10
CA GLU A 80 -21.63 5.93 -5.80
C GLU A 80 -21.57 7.47 -5.92
N GLY A 81 -21.35 8.00 -7.12
CA GLY A 81 -21.28 9.44 -7.40
C GLY A 81 -22.64 10.12 -7.37
N LYS A 82 -23.14 10.49 -6.18
CA LYS A 82 -24.37 11.29 -6.04
C LYS A 82 -24.07 12.77 -6.25
N ILE A 83 -24.83 13.44 -7.12
CA ILE A 83 -24.72 14.89 -7.34
C ILE A 83 -25.37 15.63 -6.16
N VAL A 84 -24.60 16.46 -5.47
CA VAL A 84 -25.07 17.32 -4.36
C VAL A 84 -25.20 18.77 -4.75
N TYR A 85 -24.62 19.15 -5.89
CA TYR A 85 -24.73 20.48 -6.48
C TYR A 85 -24.66 20.37 -8.00
N LEU A 86 -25.56 21.09 -8.66
CA LEU A 86 -25.64 21.25 -10.10
C LEU A 86 -25.90 22.73 -10.38
N VAL A 87 -25.17 23.31 -11.33
CA VAL A 87 -25.38 24.68 -11.80
C VAL A 87 -26.76 24.84 -12.44
N GLU A 88 -27.34 26.03 -12.32
CA GLU A 88 -28.63 26.34 -12.94
C GLU A 88 -28.54 26.32 -14.48
N ASP A 89 -29.66 25.96 -15.13
CA ASP A 89 -29.74 25.93 -16.58
C ASP A 89 -29.64 27.36 -17.17
N GLY A 90 -28.93 27.49 -18.28
CA GLY A 90 -28.64 28.78 -18.92
C GLY A 90 -27.63 29.68 -18.17
N ALA A 91 -27.02 29.20 -17.08
CA ALA A 91 -26.00 29.96 -16.35
C ALA A 91 -24.75 30.21 -17.21
N ARG A 92 -24.23 31.45 -17.15
CA ARG A 92 -22.97 31.80 -17.81
C ARG A 92 -21.81 31.44 -16.90
N VAL A 93 -20.96 30.52 -17.34
CA VAL A 93 -19.81 29.99 -16.58
C VAL A 93 -18.49 30.34 -17.26
N ASN A 94 -17.45 30.48 -16.46
CA ASN A 94 -16.07 30.65 -16.89
C ASN A 94 -15.32 29.31 -16.82
N LYS A 95 -14.10 29.30 -17.37
CA LYS A 95 -13.19 28.17 -17.18
C LYS A 95 -12.91 27.96 -15.69
N ASP A 96 -12.88 26.70 -15.27
CA ASP A 96 -12.63 26.26 -13.89
C ASP A 96 -13.76 26.53 -12.88
N ASP A 97 -14.92 27.03 -13.35
CA ASP A 97 -16.12 27.12 -12.51
C ASP A 97 -16.69 25.72 -12.19
N VAL A 98 -17.15 25.54 -10.95
CA VAL A 98 -17.75 24.28 -10.52
C VAL A 98 -19.15 24.16 -11.14
N LEU A 99 -19.30 23.21 -12.06
CA LEU A 99 -20.59 22.91 -12.71
C LEU A 99 -21.38 21.85 -11.93
N ILE A 100 -20.67 20.85 -11.39
CA ILE A 100 -21.22 19.69 -10.69
C ILE A 100 -20.34 19.40 -9.49
N ARG A 101 -20.95 19.10 -8.32
CA ARG A 101 -20.25 18.55 -7.16
C ARG A 101 -20.86 17.22 -6.78
N LEU A 102 -20.01 16.22 -6.59
CA LEU A 102 -20.40 14.91 -6.11
C LEU A 102 -20.24 14.82 -4.60
N ASP A 103 -21.05 14.01 -3.93
CA ASP A 103 -20.94 13.70 -2.51
C ASP A 103 -19.57 13.03 -2.23
N PRO A 104 -18.66 13.67 -1.47
CA PRO A 104 -17.36 13.08 -1.20
C PRO A 104 -17.41 12.01 -0.11
N ALA A 105 -18.50 11.93 0.68
CA ALA A 105 -18.58 11.08 1.86
C ALA A 105 -18.30 9.58 1.60
N PRO A 106 -18.87 8.90 0.58
CA PRO A 106 -18.55 7.49 0.31
C PRO A 106 -17.07 7.27 -0.02
N PHE A 107 -16.48 8.14 -0.84
CA PHE A 107 -15.07 8.04 -1.23
C PHE A 107 -14.13 8.34 -0.06
N GLN A 108 -14.47 9.32 0.78
CA GLN A 108 -13.71 9.61 2.00
C GLN A 108 -13.69 8.40 2.95
N ARG A 109 -14.84 7.73 3.14
CA ARG A 109 -14.90 6.50 3.95
C ARG A 109 -14.02 5.38 3.39
N LEU A 110 -14.02 5.18 2.06
CA LEU A 110 -13.15 4.21 1.41
C LEU A 110 -11.66 4.55 1.62
N VAL A 111 -11.29 5.82 1.46
CA VAL A 111 -9.92 6.30 1.72
C VAL A 111 -9.52 6.07 3.17
N GLU A 112 -10.40 6.37 4.13
CA GLU A 112 -10.16 6.12 5.56
C GLU A 112 -10.01 4.63 5.87
N GLN A 113 -10.86 3.78 5.28
CA GLN A 113 -10.80 2.33 5.41
C GLN A 113 -9.47 1.77 4.89
N TYR A 114 -9.08 2.11 3.65
CA TYR A 114 -7.82 1.63 3.08
C TYR A 114 -6.60 2.19 3.82
N ARG A 115 -6.66 3.43 4.33
CA ARG A 115 -5.61 3.97 5.20
C ARG A 115 -5.46 3.18 6.49
N ALA A 116 -6.58 2.85 7.15
CA ALA A 116 -6.57 2.06 8.37
C ALA A 116 -6.03 0.64 8.12
N GLU A 117 -6.42 0.02 7.00
CA GLU A 117 -5.92 -1.30 6.60
C GLU A 117 -4.41 -1.28 6.30
N ALA A 118 -3.95 -0.30 5.51
CA ALA A 118 -2.52 -0.13 5.21
C ALA A 118 -1.70 0.09 6.48
N GLU A 119 -2.20 0.87 7.44
CA GLU A 119 -1.52 1.11 8.72
C GLU A 119 -1.49 -0.15 9.60
N GLY A 120 -2.57 -0.93 9.59
CA GLY A 120 -2.62 -2.24 10.24
C GLY A 120 -1.59 -3.21 9.65
N LEU A 121 -1.47 -3.26 8.33
CA LEU A 121 -0.47 -4.08 7.64
C LEU A 121 0.96 -3.61 7.90
N ARG A 122 1.22 -2.30 7.94
CA ARG A 122 2.54 -1.76 8.34
C ARG A 122 2.92 -2.16 9.76
N SER A 123 1.98 -2.07 10.69
CA SER A 123 2.17 -2.52 12.07
C SER A 123 2.46 -4.03 12.14
N ALA A 124 1.77 -4.83 11.32
CA ALA A 124 2.03 -6.26 11.23
C ALA A 124 3.41 -6.59 10.63
N VAL A 125 3.86 -5.83 9.61
CA VAL A 125 5.23 -5.96 9.07
C VAL A 125 6.24 -5.67 10.18
N TRP A 126 6.07 -4.55 10.89
CA TRP A 126 6.97 -4.18 11.99
C TRP A 126 7.03 -5.26 13.07
N ALA A 127 5.88 -5.80 13.49
CA ALA A 127 5.81 -6.89 14.45
C ALA A 127 6.54 -8.16 13.96
N ALA A 128 6.37 -8.52 12.69
CA ALA A 128 7.07 -9.66 12.08
C ALA A 128 8.59 -9.44 11.98
N GLU A 129 9.05 -8.20 11.75
CA GLU A 129 10.47 -7.85 11.78
C GLU A 129 11.06 -8.00 13.18
N GLN A 130 10.33 -7.54 14.21
CA GLN A 130 10.75 -7.73 15.60
C GLN A 130 10.79 -9.22 15.98
N ALA A 131 9.81 -10.01 15.55
CA ALA A 131 9.79 -11.45 15.77
C ALA A 131 10.99 -12.14 15.11
N LEU A 132 11.34 -11.77 13.86
CA LEU A 132 12.53 -12.29 13.18
C LEU A 132 13.82 -11.90 13.91
N SER A 133 13.95 -10.65 14.34
CA SER A 133 15.11 -10.17 15.09
C SER A 133 15.27 -10.91 16.42
N TYR A 134 14.17 -11.10 17.13
CA TYR A 134 14.11 -11.88 18.36
C TYR A 134 14.57 -13.33 18.13
N GLU A 135 14.02 -14.01 17.11
CA GLU A 135 14.40 -15.39 16.78
C GLU A 135 15.89 -15.51 16.43
N LYS A 136 16.44 -14.57 15.63
CA LYS A 136 17.87 -14.51 15.31
C LYS A 136 18.74 -14.38 16.57
N ASN A 137 18.32 -13.53 17.51
CA ASN A 137 19.04 -13.34 18.78
C ASN A 137 18.97 -14.58 19.67
N GLN A 138 17.80 -15.23 19.75
CA GLN A 138 17.62 -16.45 20.52
C GLN A 138 18.48 -17.59 19.96
N VAL A 139 18.44 -17.81 18.64
CA VAL A 139 19.29 -18.81 17.96
C VAL A 139 20.77 -18.56 18.25
N ARG A 140 21.22 -17.30 18.14
CA ARG A 140 22.61 -16.94 18.45
C ARG A 140 22.97 -17.28 19.89
N GLN A 141 22.13 -16.90 20.85
CA GLN A 141 22.38 -17.19 22.28
C GLN A 141 22.41 -18.69 22.58
N GLU A 142 21.55 -19.48 21.94
CA GLU A 142 21.55 -20.94 22.06
C GLU A 142 22.85 -21.55 21.52
N ILE A 143 23.32 -21.11 20.35
CA ILE A 143 24.58 -21.55 19.76
C ILE A 143 25.77 -21.13 20.65
N ASP A 144 25.82 -19.87 21.10
CA ASP A 144 26.89 -19.36 21.97
C ASP A 144 26.96 -20.16 23.29
N SER A 145 25.80 -20.52 23.85
CA SER A 145 25.72 -21.35 25.06
C SER A 145 26.23 -22.77 24.81
N ALA A 146 25.87 -23.38 23.68
CA ALA A 146 26.36 -24.69 23.29
C ALA A 146 27.87 -24.69 23.02
N ASP A 147 28.39 -23.66 22.36
CA ASP A 147 29.82 -23.48 22.11
C ASP A 147 30.61 -23.30 23.42
N TYR A 148 30.05 -22.56 24.38
CA TYR A 148 30.62 -22.45 25.72
C TYR A 148 30.70 -23.83 26.40
N GLN A 149 29.63 -24.62 26.36
CA GLN A 149 29.61 -25.97 26.95
C GLN A 149 30.62 -26.91 26.26
N LEU A 150 30.76 -26.83 24.94
CA LEU A 150 31.78 -27.57 24.20
C LEU A 150 33.20 -27.18 24.66
N ASN A 151 33.45 -25.88 24.84
CA ASN A 151 34.75 -25.41 25.33
C ASN A 151 35.03 -25.89 26.76
N VAL A 152 34.04 -25.89 27.65
CA VAL A 152 34.16 -26.47 28.99
C VAL A 152 34.50 -27.96 28.90
N ALA A 153 33.78 -28.74 28.08
CA ALA A 153 34.06 -30.17 27.91
C ALA A 153 35.49 -30.44 27.36
N ARG A 154 35.97 -29.61 26.43
CA ARG A 154 37.36 -29.64 25.94
C ARG A 154 38.38 -29.36 27.03
N LEU A 155 38.13 -28.34 27.85
CA LEU A 155 38.98 -28.00 28.98
C LEU A 155 39.03 -29.12 30.01
N GLU A 156 37.90 -29.76 30.30
CA GLU A 156 37.84 -30.94 31.19
C GLU A 156 38.63 -32.12 30.64
N LEU A 157 38.48 -32.45 29.35
CA LEU A 157 39.26 -33.51 28.70
C LEU A 157 40.76 -33.20 28.77
N LYS A 158 41.15 -31.97 28.44
CA LYS A 158 42.55 -31.54 28.50
C LYS A 158 43.10 -31.62 29.92
N LYS A 159 42.36 -31.12 30.91
CA LYS A 159 42.74 -31.18 32.33
C LYS A 159 42.94 -32.63 32.79
N LEU A 160 42.06 -33.53 32.37
CA LEU A 160 42.19 -34.96 32.68
C LEU A 160 43.41 -35.58 32.00
N GLN A 161 43.65 -35.28 30.73
CA GLN A 161 44.72 -35.87 29.94
C GLN A 161 46.10 -35.38 30.33
N GLU A 162 46.26 -34.07 30.61
CA GLU A 162 47.56 -33.44 30.85
C GLU A 162 47.83 -33.11 32.33
N GLY A 163 46.79 -33.09 33.17
CA GLY A 163 46.90 -32.69 34.58
C GLY A 163 46.53 -33.82 35.53
N ASP A 164 45.23 -33.94 35.83
CA ASP A 164 44.73 -34.77 36.92
C ASP A 164 45.06 -36.27 36.72
N GLY A 165 44.96 -36.76 35.48
CA GLY A 165 45.21 -38.17 35.14
C GLY A 165 46.66 -38.60 35.36
N PRO A 166 47.65 -37.94 34.73
CA PRO A 166 49.06 -38.22 34.97
C PRO A 166 49.47 -38.05 36.44
N LEU A 167 48.92 -37.05 37.14
CA LEU A 167 49.17 -36.84 38.56
C LEU A 167 48.68 -38.04 39.40
N GLN A 168 47.44 -38.49 39.17
CA GLN A 168 46.89 -39.68 39.85
C GLN A 168 47.67 -40.96 39.50
N ALA A 169 48.05 -41.14 38.23
CA ALA A 169 48.89 -42.27 37.83
C ALA A 169 50.23 -42.26 38.58
N SER A 170 50.87 -41.08 38.68
CA SER A 170 52.13 -40.93 39.41
C SER A 170 51.97 -41.24 40.90
N GLN A 171 50.85 -40.87 41.53
CA GLN A 171 50.56 -41.20 42.93
C GLN A 171 50.47 -42.71 43.15
N PHE A 172 49.72 -43.43 42.30
CA PHE A 172 49.63 -44.89 42.42
C PHE A 172 50.96 -45.60 42.15
N VAL A 173 51.75 -45.10 41.20
CA VAL A 173 53.11 -45.63 40.95
C VAL A 173 54.00 -45.37 42.16
N GLU A 174 53.93 -44.20 42.79
CA GLU A 174 54.69 -43.89 44.00
C GLU A 174 54.32 -44.81 45.18
N GLU A 175 53.02 -45.05 45.38
CA GLU A 175 52.53 -46.01 46.37
C GLU A 175 53.05 -47.43 46.12
N GLU A 176 53.03 -47.89 44.85
CA GLU A 176 53.60 -49.16 44.46
C GLU A 176 55.10 -49.22 44.80
N GLN A 177 55.88 -48.19 44.44
CA GLN A 177 57.32 -48.16 44.70
C GLN A 177 57.63 -48.18 46.19
N LYS A 178 56.90 -47.42 47.00
CA LYS A 178 57.05 -47.44 48.47
C LYS A 178 56.80 -48.84 49.04
N ALA A 179 55.71 -49.49 48.64
CA ALA A 179 55.38 -50.84 49.08
C ALA A 179 56.40 -51.88 48.58
N LYS A 180 56.94 -51.70 47.38
CA LYS A 180 57.99 -52.55 46.80
C LYS A 180 59.30 -52.45 47.58
N ILE A 181 59.72 -51.23 47.92
CA ILE A 181 60.93 -50.99 48.73
C ILE A 181 60.76 -51.59 50.13
N GLU A 182 59.59 -51.44 50.76
CA GLU A 182 59.29 -52.05 52.06
C GLU A 182 59.37 -53.59 51.98
N LEU A 183 58.78 -54.19 50.94
CA LEU A 183 58.85 -55.63 50.69
C LEU A 183 60.30 -56.10 50.55
N GLN A 184 61.11 -55.40 49.74
CA GLN A 184 62.51 -55.74 49.53
C GLN A 184 63.31 -55.69 50.84
N ARG A 185 63.13 -54.65 51.66
CA ARG A 185 63.80 -54.54 52.97
C ARG A 185 63.48 -55.72 53.89
N HIS A 186 62.22 -56.13 53.97
CA HIS A 186 61.82 -57.28 54.79
C HIS A 186 62.30 -58.62 54.19
N GLN A 187 62.41 -58.72 52.86
CA GLN A 187 62.96 -59.90 52.18
C GLN A 187 64.47 -60.03 52.40
N ASP A 188 65.20 -58.92 52.38
CA ASP A 188 66.63 -58.87 52.71
C ASP A 188 66.83 -59.27 54.18
N TYR A 189 66.08 -58.67 55.11
CA TYR A 189 66.16 -59.00 56.53
C TYR A 189 65.88 -60.48 56.82
N PHE A 190 64.86 -61.06 56.19
CA PHE A 190 64.56 -62.49 56.33
C PHE A 190 65.66 -63.39 55.76
N ARG A 191 66.31 -62.99 54.66
CA ARG A 191 67.48 -63.69 54.11
C ARG A 191 68.66 -63.65 55.07
N ASP A 192 68.91 -62.51 55.68
CA ASP A 192 69.98 -62.36 56.68
C ASP A 192 69.72 -63.23 57.92
N LEU A 193 68.48 -63.27 58.42
CA LEU A 193 68.08 -64.17 59.50
C LEU A 193 68.28 -65.65 59.14
N GLN A 194 67.92 -66.06 57.93
CA GLN A 194 68.17 -67.43 57.46
C GLN A 194 69.67 -67.77 57.40
N ALA A 195 70.51 -66.83 56.96
CA ALA A 195 71.95 -67.01 56.94
C ALA A 195 72.53 -67.13 58.36
N LEU A 196 72.02 -66.34 59.29
CA LEU A 196 72.43 -66.35 60.70
C LEU A 196 72.05 -67.67 61.40
N ALA A 197 70.84 -68.19 61.13
CA ALA A 197 70.39 -69.50 61.60
C ALA A 197 71.28 -70.64 61.09
N LYS A 198 71.72 -70.59 59.82
CA LYS A 198 72.69 -71.57 59.26
C LYS A 198 74.05 -71.53 59.97
N ASN A 199 74.44 -70.37 60.50
CA ASN A 199 75.69 -70.20 61.25
C ASN A 199 75.56 -70.56 62.73
N GLY A 200 74.47 -71.20 63.15
CA GLY A 200 74.27 -71.74 64.51
C GLY A 200 73.56 -70.82 65.49
N PHE A 201 73.12 -69.63 65.05
CA PHE A 201 72.34 -68.70 65.86
C PHE A 201 70.87 -68.77 65.45
N ASP A 202 70.17 -69.80 65.93
CA ASP A 202 68.76 -70.02 65.62
C ASP A 202 67.84 -69.15 66.50
N ASN A 203 66.94 -68.39 65.86
CA ASN A 203 65.90 -67.61 66.53
C ASN A 203 64.55 -67.87 65.85
N ALA A 204 63.97 -69.04 66.14
CA ALA A 204 62.72 -69.51 65.56
C ALA A 204 61.53 -68.53 65.74
N SER A 205 61.46 -67.84 66.88
CA SER A 205 60.40 -66.86 67.16
C SER A 205 60.51 -65.64 66.25
N GLU A 206 61.71 -65.09 66.05
CA GLU A 206 61.94 -63.92 65.19
C GLU A 206 61.76 -64.28 63.70
N MET A 207 62.15 -65.49 63.28
CA MET A 207 61.88 -65.98 61.94
C MET A 207 60.38 -66.11 61.65
N ALA A 208 59.61 -66.67 62.60
CA ALA A 208 58.16 -66.80 62.45
C ALA A 208 57.47 -65.44 62.34
N ALA A 209 57.82 -64.49 63.24
CA ALA A 209 57.30 -63.13 63.21
C ALA A 209 57.68 -62.37 61.92
N THR A 210 58.91 -62.56 61.43
CA THR A 210 59.37 -61.92 60.19
C THR A 210 58.67 -62.51 58.97
N LYS A 211 58.40 -63.83 58.95
CA LYS A 211 57.63 -64.47 57.90
C LYS A 211 56.19 -63.94 57.82
N GLU A 212 55.53 -63.79 58.96
CA GLU A 212 54.19 -63.19 59.00
C GLU A 212 54.19 -61.75 58.50
N LYS A 213 55.16 -60.93 58.94
CA LYS A 213 55.35 -59.56 58.44
C LYS A 213 55.61 -59.53 56.93
N LEU A 214 56.41 -60.45 56.41
CA LEU A 214 56.68 -60.59 54.98
C LEU A 214 55.40 -60.86 54.18
N ASP A 215 54.56 -61.78 54.64
CA ASP A 215 53.28 -62.07 54.00
C ASP A 215 52.36 -60.84 54.03
N ALA A 216 52.34 -60.10 55.13
CA ALA A 216 51.57 -58.86 55.24
C ALA A 216 52.07 -57.77 54.27
N VAL A 217 53.38 -57.51 54.22
CA VAL A 217 53.97 -56.49 53.34
C VAL A 217 53.88 -56.91 51.87
N ARG A 218 53.99 -58.21 51.57
CA ARG A 218 53.78 -58.75 50.22
C ARG A 218 52.36 -58.48 49.73
N LYS A 219 51.33 -58.78 50.53
CA LYS A 219 49.93 -58.47 50.19
C LYS A 219 49.72 -56.97 49.97
N ARG A 220 50.39 -56.10 50.74
CA ARG A 220 50.35 -54.65 50.53
C ARG A 220 50.95 -54.24 49.18
N TYR A 221 52.11 -54.78 48.83
CA TYR A 221 52.73 -54.54 47.52
C TYR A 221 51.83 -55.03 46.37
N GLU A 222 51.32 -56.27 46.45
CA GLU A 222 50.44 -56.83 45.42
C GLU A 222 49.17 -55.98 45.25
N ALA A 223 48.59 -55.47 46.33
CA ALA A 223 47.45 -54.56 46.27
C ALA A 223 47.81 -53.21 45.63
N ALA A 224 48.94 -52.60 46.00
CA ALA A 224 49.39 -51.33 45.42
C ALA A 224 49.73 -51.47 43.92
N ALA A 225 50.45 -52.52 43.53
CA ALA A 225 50.76 -52.83 42.14
C ALA A 225 49.48 -53.10 41.32
N SER A 226 48.52 -53.84 41.90
CA SER A 226 47.23 -54.06 41.25
C SER A 226 46.45 -52.77 41.03
N ARG A 227 46.47 -51.83 41.99
CA ARG A 227 45.83 -50.50 41.84
C ARG A 227 46.49 -49.67 40.74
N ALA A 228 47.82 -49.55 40.76
CA ALA A 228 48.57 -48.80 39.75
C ALA A 228 48.29 -49.35 38.34
N LYS A 229 48.37 -50.67 38.18
CA LYS A 229 48.05 -51.35 36.92
C LYS A 229 46.60 -51.17 36.51
N ASN A 230 45.65 -51.39 37.41
CA ASN A 230 44.23 -51.24 37.10
C ASN A 230 43.88 -49.81 36.68
N PHE A 231 44.46 -48.82 37.35
CA PHE A 231 44.29 -47.42 37.00
C PHE A 231 44.80 -47.13 35.59
N HIS A 232 46.03 -47.54 35.29
CA HIS A 232 46.65 -47.33 33.98
C HIS A 232 45.91 -48.06 32.85
N ASP A 233 45.59 -49.34 33.04
CA ASP A 233 45.08 -50.20 31.98
C ASP A 233 43.59 -50.03 31.74
N ASN A 234 42.81 -49.64 32.76
CA ASN A 234 41.34 -49.65 32.68
C ASN A 234 40.70 -48.33 33.11
N VAL A 235 41.03 -47.81 34.29
CA VAL A 235 40.31 -46.65 34.85
C VAL A 235 40.59 -45.39 34.04
N PHE A 236 41.86 -45.07 33.80
CA PHE A 236 42.24 -43.85 33.10
C PHE A 236 41.77 -43.83 31.64
N PRO A 237 41.94 -44.90 30.83
CA PRO A 237 41.33 -44.99 29.51
C PRO A 237 39.81 -44.83 29.53
N ALA A 238 39.11 -45.47 30.48
CA ALA A 238 37.65 -45.31 30.60
C ALA A 238 37.23 -43.87 30.93
N MET A 239 37.98 -43.19 31.80
CA MET A 239 37.74 -41.78 32.11
C MET A 239 37.98 -40.88 30.88
N LEU A 240 39.04 -41.14 30.11
CA LEU A 240 39.33 -40.40 28.87
C LEU A 240 38.23 -40.61 27.83
N GLU A 241 37.77 -41.84 27.62
CA GLU A 241 36.68 -42.13 26.69
C GLU A 241 35.37 -41.47 27.13
N ALA A 242 35.07 -41.48 28.43
CA ALA A 242 33.90 -40.77 28.97
C ALA A 242 33.99 -39.25 28.73
N ALA A 243 35.17 -38.64 28.93
CA ALA A 243 35.39 -37.22 28.67
C ALA A 243 35.32 -36.88 27.17
N ARG A 244 35.88 -37.73 26.29
CA ARG A 244 35.76 -37.61 24.83
C ARG A 244 34.32 -37.70 24.36
N ALA A 245 33.55 -38.64 24.90
CA ALA A 245 32.13 -38.78 24.60
C ALA A 245 31.34 -37.51 25.01
N LYS A 246 31.66 -36.92 26.17
CA LYS A 246 31.08 -35.63 26.58
C LYS A 246 31.42 -34.50 25.60
N GLU A 247 32.69 -34.37 25.18
CA GLU A 247 33.09 -33.39 24.17
C GLU A 247 32.33 -33.61 22.85
N ALA A 248 32.29 -34.85 22.37
CA ALA A 248 31.61 -35.19 21.12
C ALA A 248 30.10 -34.87 21.18
N ASN A 249 29.44 -35.19 22.29
CA ASN A 249 28.03 -34.87 22.49
C ASN A 249 27.79 -33.34 22.53
N ALA A 250 28.67 -32.58 23.17
CA ALA A 250 28.60 -31.12 23.17
C ALA A 250 28.80 -30.55 21.76
N ALA A 251 29.71 -31.12 20.96
CA ALA A 251 29.92 -30.73 19.57
C ALA A 251 28.69 -31.02 18.69
N VAL A 252 28.04 -32.16 18.89
CA VAL A 252 26.76 -32.49 18.21
C VAL A 252 25.67 -31.50 18.61
N ALA A 253 25.61 -31.07 19.87
CA ALA A 253 24.64 -30.08 20.33
C ALA A 253 24.83 -28.72 19.64
N VAL A 254 26.08 -28.28 19.46
CA VAL A 254 26.40 -27.06 18.68
C VAL A 254 25.90 -27.17 17.25
N GLU A 255 26.21 -28.26 16.56
CA GLU A 255 25.77 -28.46 15.17
C GLU A 255 24.24 -28.59 15.06
N GLY A 256 23.61 -29.30 16.00
CA GLY A 256 22.15 -29.37 16.10
C GLY A 256 21.51 -28.00 16.30
N GLY A 257 22.09 -27.14 17.15
CA GLY A 257 21.67 -25.77 17.38
C GLY A 257 21.79 -24.89 16.12
N LYS A 258 22.89 -25.03 15.36
CA LYS A 258 23.07 -24.33 14.08
C LYS A 258 22.02 -24.75 13.04
N GLN A 259 21.86 -26.06 12.82
CA GLN A 259 20.93 -26.59 11.82
C GLN A 259 19.47 -26.27 12.18
N GLY A 260 19.09 -26.47 13.44
CA GLY A 260 17.77 -26.08 13.94
C GLY A 260 17.54 -24.57 13.84
N GLY A 261 18.56 -23.78 14.15
CA GLY A 261 18.53 -22.32 14.05
C GLY A 261 18.29 -21.81 12.64
N ILE A 262 18.94 -22.40 11.63
CA ILE A 262 18.70 -22.08 10.21
C ILE A 262 17.22 -22.24 9.86
N PHE A 263 16.60 -23.36 10.25
CA PHE A 263 15.19 -23.61 9.97
C PHE A 263 14.26 -22.62 10.67
N ARG A 264 14.51 -22.33 11.97
CA ARG A 264 13.66 -21.37 12.71
C ARG A 264 13.76 -19.96 12.14
N ILE A 265 14.97 -19.51 11.79
CA ILE A 265 15.18 -18.21 11.13
C ILE A 265 14.48 -18.18 9.77
N ALA A 266 14.67 -19.20 8.93
CA ALA A 266 14.03 -19.26 7.61
C ALA A 266 12.49 -19.23 7.72
N ARG A 267 11.91 -19.90 8.73
CA ARG A 267 10.47 -19.85 9.00
C ARG A 267 10.01 -18.44 9.38
N ALA A 268 10.76 -17.74 10.23
CA ALA A 268 10.45 -16.36 10.60
C ALA A 268 10.61 -15.39 9.42
N GLU A 269 11.62 -15.60 8.56
CA GLU A 269 11.81 -14.83 7.32
C GLU A 269 10.66 -15.04 6.33
N ALA A 270 10.19 -16.28 6.16
CA ALA A 270 9.03 -16.59 5.33
C ALA A 270 7.75 -15.93 5.86
N ALA A 271 7.54 -15.93 7.17
CA ALA A 271 6.41 -15.25 7.79
C ALA A 271 6.45 -13.72 7.53
N LEU A 272 7.62 -13.10 7.68
CA LEU A 272 7.82 -11.69 7.36
C LEU A 272 7.55 -11.40 5.87
N ALA A 273 8.06 -12.23 4.97
CA ALA A 273 7.84 -12.09 3.53
C ALA A 273 6.35 -12.19 3.16
N GLN A 274 5.61 -13.10 3.79
CA GLN A 274 4.17 -13.23 3.60
C GLN A 274 3.41 -11.95 4.00
N VAL A 275 3.76 -11.34 5.14
CA VAL A 275 3.12 -10.11 5.60
C VAL A 275 3.50 -8.93 4.70
N LYS A 276 4.76 -8.81 4.29
CA LYS A 276 5.21 -7.79 3.33
C LYS A 276 4.49 -7.91 1.99
N SER A 277 4.31 -9.12 1.48
CA SER A 277 3.58 -9.37 0.23
C SER A 277 2.14 -8.88 0.29
N LYS A 278 1.46 -9.05 1.44
CA LYS A 278 0.09 -8.52 1.63
C LYS A 278 0.05 -7.00 1.61
N LEU A 279 1.05 -6.33 2.20
CA LEU A 279 1.14 -4.87 2.17
C LEU A 279 1.41 -4.32 0.76
N THR A 280 2.21 -5.02 -0.05
CA THR A 280 2.52 -4.59 -1.43
C THR A 280 1.42 -4.92 -2.44
N ALA A 281 0.51 -5.84 -2.10
CA ALA A 281 -0.62 -6.21 -2.95
C ALA A 281 -1.83 -5.28 -2.77
N GLN A 282 -1.78 -4.38 -1.77
CA GLN A 282 -2.71 -3.26 -1.60
C GLN A 282 -2.22 -2.01 -2.35
#